data_AF-A0A2W4VNK8-F1
#
_entry.id   AF-A0A2W4VNK8-F1
#
_cell.length_a   1.000
_cell.length_b   1.000
_cell.length_c   1.000
_cell.angle_alpha   90.00
_cell.angle_beta   90.00
_cell.angle_gamma   90.00
#
_symmetry.space_group_name_H-M   'P 1'
#
loop_
_entity.id
_entity.type
_entity.pdbx_description
1 polymer ?
#
loop_
_entity_poly.entity_id
_entity_poly.type
_entity_poly.pdbx_seq_one_letter_code
_entity_poly.pdbx_strand_id
1 'polypeptide(L)'
;MTDENVPEAPEFSAPVFNTDIPHATPDRPISDVARQALVEAAARRAAEADVAVLATEHGGPSGPDPTRYGDWEMKGLAIDF
;
A
#
# COMPACT_ATOMS: atom_id res chain seq x y z
N MET A 1 -18.81 -35.89 -30.02
CA MET A 1 -18.08 -34.69 -30.48
C MET A 1 -17.95 -33.80 -29.27
N THR A 2 -16.99 -34.11 -28.40
CA THR A 2 -16.71 -33.32 -27.19
C THR A 2 -15.98 -32.08 -27.67
N ASP A 3 -16.70 -30.96 -27.67
CA ASP A 3 -16.15 -29.64 -27.90
C ASP A 3 -15.29 -29.31 -26.67
N GLU A 4 -13.97 -29.48 -26.80
CA GLU A 4 -13.00 -29.01 -25.81
C GLU A 4 -13.00 -27.49 -25.87
N ASN A 5 -13.84 -26.85 -25.06
CA ASN A 5 -13.73 -25.44 -24.76
C ASN A 5 -12.50 -25.22 -23.87
N VAL A 6 -11.34 -25.08 -24.52
CA VAL A 6 -10.08 -24.66 -23.91
C VAL A 6 -10.31 -23.27 -23.31
N PRO A 7 -10.13 -23.04 -22.00
CA PRO A 7 -10.17 -21.70 -21.46
C PRO A 7 -9.00 -20.93 -22.08
N GLU A 8 -9.34 -19.97 -22.93
CA GLU A 8 -8.45 -18.98 -23.51
C GLU A 8 -7.54 -18.42 -22.41
N ALA A 9 -6.24 -18.65 -22.55
CA ALA A 9 -5.22 -18.13 -21.64
C ALA A 9 -5.40 -16.61 -21.53
N PRO A 10 -5.24 -16.00 -20.33
CA PRO A 10 -5.55 -14.59 -20.15
C PRO A 10 -4.69 -13.77 -21.10
N GLU A 11 -5.37 -13.05 -21.99
CA GLU A 11 -4.76 -12.10 -22.89
C GLU A 11 -3.91 -11.14 -22.04
N PHE A 12 -2.61 -11.10 -22.29
CA PHE A 12 -1.71 -10.12 -21.70
C PHE A 12 -2.12 -8.75 -22.25
N SER A 13 -3.14 -8.17 -21.61
CA SER A 13 -3.65 -6.83 -21.85
C SER A 13 -2.49 -5.86 -21.80
N ALA A 14 -2.44 -4.95 -22.77
CA ALA A 14 -1.39 -3.94 -22.88
C ALA A 14 -1.13 -3.26 -21.52
N PRO A 15 0.12 -2.83 -21.24
CA PRO A 15 0.45 -2.23 -19.96
C PRO A 15 -0.44 -1.00 -19.71
N VAL A 16 -1.43 -1.15 -18.83
CA VAL A 16 -2.27 -0.04 -18.36
C VAL A 16 -1.42 0.74 -17.37
N PHE A 17 -1.00 1.94 -17.75
CA PHE A 17 -0.28 2.86 -16.85
C PHE A 17 -1.21 3.30 -15.70
N ASN A 18 -0.69 3.38 -14.49
CA ASN A 18 -1.49 3.48 -13.26
C ASN A 18 -1.82 4.91 -12.84
N THR A 19 -1.94 5.83 -13.79
CA THR A 19 -2.19 7.25 -13.50
C THR A 19 -3.51 7.51 -12.76
N ASP A 20 -4.43 6.56 -12.83
CA ASP A 20 -5.75 6.57 -12.22
C ASP A 20 -5.79 5.92 -10.83
N ILE A 21 -4.77 5.15 -10.44
CA ILE A 21 -4.75 4.42 -9.17
C ILE A 21 -4.01 5.23 -8.09
N PRO A 22 -4.63 5.49 -6.94
CA PRO A 22 -3.97 6.15 -5.83
C PRO A 22 -2.79 5.31 -5.30
N HIS A 23 -1.64 5.95 -5.10
CA HIS A 23 -0.40 5.35 -4.58
C HIS A 23 0.23 4.26 -5.45
N ALA A 24 -0.13 4.16 -6.74
CA ALA A 24 0.56 3.31 -7.69
C ALA A 24 1.76 4.03 -8.33
N THR A 25 2.73 3.24 -8.82
CA THR A 25 3.79 3.78 -9.69
C THR A 25 3.20 4.04 -11.08
N PRO A 26 3.32 5.26 -11.64
CA PRO A 26 2.64 5.62 -12.88
C PRO A 26 3.25 4.91 -14.10
N ASP A 27 4.57 4.72 -14.12
CA ASP A 27 5.32 4.29 -15.30
C ASP A 27 5.46 2.77 -15.43
N ARG A 28 4.98 2.01 -14.44
CA ARG A 28 5.12 0.55 -14.40
C ARG A 28 3.75 -0.13 -14.43
N PRO A 29 3.49 -1.03 -15.39
CA PRO A 29 2.24 -1.81 -15.36
C PRO A 29 2.20 -2.69 -14.11
N ILE A 30 1.01 -2.80 -13.51
CA ILE A 30 0.73 -3.70 -12.39
C ILE A 30 -0.35 -4.71 -12.80
N SER A 31 -0.43 -5.83 -12.09
CA SER A 31 -1.50 -6.82 -12.29
C SER A 31 -2.87 -6.29 -11.86
N ASP A 32 -3.94 -6.88 -12.37
CA ASP A 32 -5.31 -6.52 -12.00
C ASP A 32 -5.58 -6.71 -10.50
N VAL A 33 -5.01 -7.76 -9.91
CA VAL A 33 -5.08 -8.02 -8.46
C VAL A 33 -4.42 -6.90 -7.67
N ALA A 34 -3.26 -6.41 -8.12
CA ALA A 34 -2.58 -5.30 -7.47
C ALA A 34 -3.39 -3.99 -7.59
N ARG A 35 -4.04 -3.75 -8.75
CA ARG A 35 -4.94 -2.60 -8.94
C ARG A 35 -6.10 -2.63 -7.95
N GLN A 36 -6.77 -3.77 -7.81
CA GLN A 36 -7.88 -3.94 -6.85
C GLN A 36 -7.42 -3.71 -5.41
N ALA A 37 -6.30 -4.29 -5.01
CA ALA A 37 -5.75 -4.14 -3.65
C ALA A 37 -5.43 -2.67 -3.31
N LEU A 38 -4.86 -1.91 -4.24
CA LEU A 38 -4.54 -0.49 -4.04
C LEU A 38 -5.78 0.38 -3.90
N VAL A 39 -6.82 0.12 -4.71
CA VAL A 39 -8.11 0.83 -4.62
C VAL A 39 -8.77 0.56 -3.28
N GLU A 40 -8.81 -0.70 -2.84
CA GLU A 40 -9.38 -1.07 -1.54
C GLU A 40 -8.60 -0.45 -0.37
N ALA A 41 -7.26 -0.46 -0.41
CA ALA A 41 -6.43 0.20 0.58
C ALA A 41 -6.65 1.73 0.62
N ALA A 42 -6.84 2.36 -0.53
CA ALA A 42 -7.19 3.77 -0.59
C ALA A 42 -8.58 4.07 0.00
N ALA A 43 -9.57 3.20 -0.26
CA ALA A 43 -10.89 3.31 0.35
C ALA A 43 -10.84 3.17 1.88
N ARG A 44 -10.04 2.22 2.41
CA ARG A 44 -9.81 2.08 3.86
C ARG A 44 -9.21 3.34 4.46
N ARG A 45 -8.13 3.87 3.87
CA ARG A 45 -7.50 5.12 4.33
C ARG A 45 -8.45 6.31 4.31
N ALA A 46 -9.28 6.42 3.27
CA ALA A 46 -10.28 7.48 3.19
C ALA A 46 -11.35 7.35 4.29
N ALA A 47 -11.76 6.13 4.64
CA ALA A 47 -12.70 5.87 5.74
C ALA A 47 -12.09 6.11 7.13
N GLU A 48 -10.78 5.88 7.28
CA GLU A 48 -10.03 6.08 8.54
C GLU A 48 -9.47 7.51 8.69
N ALA A 49 -9.58 8.35 7.66
CA ALA A 49 -9.04 9.71 7.65
C ALA A 49 -9.59 10.58 8.79
N ASP A 50 -10.82 10.32 9.24
CA ASP A 50 -11.45 11.03 10.36
C ASP A 50 -10.92 10.57 11.74
N VAL A 51 -10.31 9.39 11.84
CA VAL A 51 -9.72 8.85 13.08
C VAL A 51 -8.26 9.31 13.26
N ALA A 52 -7.62 9.77 12.17
CA ALA A 52 -6.21 10.14 12.13
C ALA A 52 -5.89 11.57 12.61
N VAL A 53 -6.83 12.29 13.23
CA VAL A 53 -6.54 13.58 13.87
C VAL A 53 -5.96 13.35 15.27
N LEU A 54 -4.86 12.61 15.34
CA LEU A 54 -4.01 12.63 16.52
C LEU A 54 -3.25 13.96 16.52
N ALA A 55 -3.17 14.61 17.68
CA ALA A 55 -2.35 15.80 17.82
C ALA A 55 -0.94 15.51 17.32
N THR A 56 -0.40 16.40 16.48
CA THR A 56 0.97 16.28 15.99
C THR A 56 1.92 16.24 17.19
N GLU A 57 2.69 15.18 17.30
CA GLU A 57 3.71 15.07 18.33
C GLU A 57 4.87 16.01 17.99
N HIS A 58 5.21 16.90 18.92
CA HIS A 58 6.32 17.83 18.78
C HIS A 58 7.49 17.37 19.65
N GLY A 59 8.65 17.17 19.03
CA GLY A 59 9.88 16.76 19.74
C GLY A 59 10.01 15.25 19.98
N GLY A 60 9.02 14.45 19.59
CA GLY A 60 9.09 12.99 19.60
C GLY A 60 9.76 12.39 18.35
N PRO A 61 10.16 11.12 18.40
CA PRO A 61 10.69 10.41 17.24
C PRO A 61 9.64 10.32 16.13
N SER A 62 10.09 10.40 14.87
CA SER A 62 9.21 10.23 13.72
C SER A 62 8.62 8.84 13.71
N GLY A 63 7.29 8.73 13.88
CA GLY A 63 6.57 7.47 13.77
C GLY A 63 6.04 6.98 15.11
N PRO A 64 5.61 5.70 15.19
CA PRO A 64 5.06 5.14 16.40
C PRO A 64 6.08 5.11 17.56
N ASP A 65 5.61 5.38 18.77
CA ASP A 65 6.44 5.41 20.00
C ASP A 65 7.32 4.15 20.12
N PRO A 66 8.66 4.27 20.13
CA PRO A 66 9.56 3.13 20.22
C PRO A 66 9.34 2.31 21.50
N THR A 67 8.78 2.90 22.56
CA THR A 67 8.37 2.18 23.78
C THR A 67 7.26 1.17 23.50
N ARG A 68 6.35 1.48 22.58
CA ARG A 68 5.23 0.60 22.21
C ARG A 68 5.62 -0.51 21.24
N TYR A 69 6.65 -0.31 20.42
CA TYR A 69 6.97 -1.23 19.31
C TYR A 69 8.37 -1.85 19.40
N GLY A 70 9.19 -1.49 20.39
CA GLY A 70 10.51 -2.08 20.62
C GLY A 70 11.63 -1.51 19.76
N ASP A 71 11.34 -0.49 18.93
CA ASP A 71 12.27 0.11 17.97
C ASP A 71 13.14 1.21 18.61
N TRP A 72 13.85 0.88 19.68
CA TRP A 72 14.78 1.79 20.37
C TRP A 72 16.06 2.07 19.57
N GLU A 73 16.18 1.49 18.39
CA GLU A 73 17.33 1.62 17.52
C GLU A 73 17.12 2.68 16.44
N MET A 74 17.97 3.70 16.44
CA MET A 74 18.09 4.62 15.31
C MET A 74 19.44 4.42 14.64
N LYS A 75 19.45 3.96 13.37
CA LYS A 75 20.68 3.66 12.61
C LYS A 75 21.59 2.62 13.31
N GLY A 76 21.00 1.65 14.02
CA GLY A 76 21.74 0.59 14.74
C GLY A 76 22.38 1.02 16.06
N LEU A 77 21.99 2.20 16.58
CA LEU A 77 22.36 2.67 17.91
C LEU A 77 21.11 2.66 18.78
N ALA A 78 21.19 2.01 19.95
CA ALA A 78 20.17 2.16 20.98
C ALA A 78 20.20 3.60 21.51
N ILE A 79 19.09 4.32 21.39
CA ILE A 79 18.93 5.69 21.87
C ILE A 79 17.92 5.69 23.02
N ASP A 80 18.29 6.34 24.13
CA ASP A 80 17.44 6.59 25.30
C ASP A 80 17.38 8.10 25.53
N PHE A 81 16.16 8.66 25.58
CA PHE A 81 15.74 10.07 25.71
C PHE A 81 16.47 11.15 24.88
#